data_AF-A0A7K3YFG3-F1
#
_entry.id   AF-A0A7K3YFG3-F1
#
_cell.length_a   1.000
_cell.length_b   1.000
_cell.length_c   1.000
_cell.angle_alpha   90.00
_cell.angle_beta   90.00
_cell.angle_gamma   90.00
#
_symmetry.space_group_name_H-M   'P 1'
#
loop_
_entity.id
_entity.type
_entity.pdbx_description
1 polymer ?
#
loop_
_entity_poly.entity_id
_entity_poly.type
_entity_poly.pdbx_seq_one_letter_code
_entity_poly.pdbx_strand_id
1 'polypeptide(L)'
;MSNKGSKQVGARVPGHIYRWLQAKVDNRDYPNMSQAVIGELTKAKLSEEKALQERTNSAHEPVPIYNQDALIRKQIADILEEMKSNVLSGGTLRKN
;
A
#
# COMPACT_ATOMS: atom_id res chain seq x y z
N MET A 1 40.39 -12.16 -1.18
CA MET A 1 39.61 -12.50 0.03
C MET A 1 39.16 -11.19 0.66
N SER A 2 37.89 -10.80 0.51
CA SER A 2 37.42 -9.51 1.03
C SER A 2 37.33 -9.56 2.56
N ASN A 3 38.09 -8.69 3.21
CA ASN A 3 38.15 -8.52 4.65
C ASN A 3 36.75 -8.14 5.20
N LYS A 4 35.97 -9.13 5.65
CA LYS A 4 34.69 -8.93 6.37
C LYS A 4 34.97 -8.57 7.83
N GLY A 5 35.78 -7.55 8.07
CA GLY A 5 36.01 -7.03 9.41
C GLY A 5 34.69 -6.51 9.99
N SER A 6 34.31 -6.98 11.18
CA SER A 6 33.21 -6.40 11.94
C SER A 6 33.56 -4.94 12.25
N LYS A 7 32.88 -3.99 11.59
CA LYS A 7 33.04 -2.58 11.91
C LYS A 7 32.41 -2.32 13.27
N GLN A 8 33.26 -2.18 14.29
CA GLN A 8 32.80 -1.74 15.60
C GLN A 8 32.43 -0.25 15.50
N VAL A 9 31.20 0.07 15.88
CA VAL A 9 30.66 1.42 15.92
C VAL A 9 30.24 1.74 17.35
N GLY A 10 30.70 2.87 17.86
CA GLY A 10 30.26 3.40 19.15
C GLY A 10 29.05 4.32 18.95
N ALA A 11 28.06 4.19 19.83
CA ALA A 11 26.89 5.07 19.85
C ALA A 11 26.58 5.50 21.28
N ARG A 12 26.11 6.74 21.44
CA ARG A 12 25.54 7.22 22.70
C ARG A 12 24.02 7.10 22.61
N VAL A 13 23.43 6.45 23.60
CA VAL A 13 21.98 6.29 23.69
C VAL A 13 21.46 6.96 24.96
N PRO A 14 20.23 7.53 24.93
CA PRO A 14 19.57 8.00 26.14
C PRO A 14 19.47 6.88 27.19
N GLY A 15 19.57 7.24 28.47
CA GLY A 15 19.61 6.27 29.57
C GLY A 15 18.38 5.36 29.64
N HIS A 16 17.20 5.85 29.26
CA HIS A 16 15.98 5.03 29.21
C HIS A 16 16.04 3.97 28.10
N ILE A 17 16.65 4.28 26.95
CA ILE A 17 16.85 3.31 25.86
C ILE A 17 17.86 2.24 26.30
N TYR A 18 18.96 2.65 26.94
CA TYR A 18 19.93 1.69 27.48
C TYR A 18 19.28 0.73 28.49
N ARG A 19 18.50 1.25 29.46
CA ARG A 19 17.80 0.42 30.45
C ARG A 19 16.81 -0.53 29.80
N TRP A 20 16.09 -0.09 28.77
CA TRP A 20 15.16 -0.94 28.03
C TRP A 20 15.88 -2.06 27.26
N LEU A 21 17.01 -1.76 26.61
CA LEU A 21 17.85 -2.78 25.95
C LEU A 21 18.45 -3.76 26.97
N GLN A 22 18.89 -3.25 28.13
CA GLN A 22 19.43 -4.08 29.21
C GLN A 22 18.36 -5.07 29.71
N ALA A 23 17.13 -4.61 29.94
CA ALA A 23 16.03 -5.48 30.36
C ALA A 23 15.78 -6.62 29.36
N LYS A 24 15.92 -6.39 28.05
CA LYS A 24 15.80 -7.45 27.03
C LYS A 24 16.92 -8.48 27.13
N VAL A 25 18.15 -8.05 27.42
CA VAL A 25 19.27 -8.97 27.65
C VAL A 25 19.06 -9.77 28.94
N ASP A 26 18.63 -9.10 30.01
CA ASP A 26 18.36 -9.73 31.31
C ASP A 26 17.23 -10.77 31.21
N ASN A 27 16.21 -10.49 30.39
CA ASN A 27 15.11 -11.41 30.09
C ASN A 27 15.48 -12.54 29.10
N ARG A 28 16.73 -12.56 28.61
CA ARG A 28 17.22 -13.51 27.59
C ARG A 28 16.54 -13.41 26.22
N ASP A 29 15.91 -12.29 25.90
CA ASP A 29 15.44 -12.01 24.53
C ASP A 29 16.64 -11.90 23.56
N TYR A 30 17.79 -11.48 24.09
CA TYR A 30 19.06 -11.38 23.36
C TYR A 30 20.23 -11.88 24.20
N PRO A 31 21.26 -12.47 23.58
CA PRO A 31 22.41 -13.01 24.30
C PRO A 31 23.38 -11.93 24.81
N ASN A 32 23.36 -10.72 24.24
CA ASN A 32 24.17 -9.58 24.68
C ASN A 32 23.62 -8.25 24.15
N MET A 33 24.16 -7.15 24.67
CA MET A 33 23.76 -5.79 24.32
C MET A 33 23.91 -5.48 22.82
N SER A 34 24.99 -5.94 22.17
CA SER A 34 25.20 -5.72 20.74
C SER A 34 24.10 -6.38 19.89
N GLN A 35 23.72 -7.61 20.24
CA GLN A 35 22.63 -8.33 19.56
C GLN A 35 21.27 -7.69 19.85
N ALA A 36 21.04 -7.17 21.06
CA ALA A 36 19.84 -6.41 21.38
C ALA A 36 19.72 -5.13 20.53
N VAL A 37 20.79 -4.35 20.44
CA VAL A 37 20.84 -3.12 19.61
C VAL A 37 20.58 -3.46 18.14
N ILE A 38 21.32 -4.42 17.59
CA ILE A 38 21.18 -4.80 16.17
C ILE A 38 19.78 -5.34 15.91
N GLY A 39 19.29 -6.23 16.78
CA GLY A 39 17.99 -6.87 16.63
C GLY A 39 16.84 -5.86 16.67
N GLU A 40 16.84 -4.94 17.63
CA GLU A 40 15.77 -3.95 17.76
C GLU A 40 15.85 -2.88 16.65
N LEU A 41 17.04 -2.45 16.23
CA LEU A 41 17.18 -1.56 15.07
C LEU A 41 16.73 -2.23 13.77
N THR A 42 17.02 -3.52 13.60
CA THR A 42 16.56 -4.29 12.43
C THR A 42 15.04 -4.39 12.41
N LYS A 43 14.42 -4.70 13.55
CA LYS A 43 12.94 -4.73 13.67
C LYS A 43 12.31 -3.36 13.37
N ALA A 44 12.90 -2.29 13.91
CA ALA A 44 12.44 -0.92 13.65
C ALA A 44 12.50 -0.60 12.15
N LYS A 45 13.63 -0.90 11.50
CA LYS A 45 13.80 -0.68 10.05
C LYS A 45 12.81 -1.48 9.21
N LEU A 46 12.59 -2.76 9.53
CA LEU A 46 11.60 -3.59 8.83
C LEU A 46 10.17 -3.06 9.02
N SER A 47 9.87 -2.51 10.20
CA SER A 47 8.57 -1.91 10.48
C SER A 47 8.37 -0.60 9.70
N GLU A 48 9.41 0.22 9.57
CA GLU A 48 9.42 1.41 8.73
C GLU A 48 9.24 1.08 7.24
N GLU A 49 9.95 0.06 6.75
CA GLU A 49 9.83 -0.42 5.37
C GLU A 49 8.42 -0.95 5.08
N LYS A 50 7.85 -1.75 5.99
CA LYS A 50 6.46 -2.21 5.87
C LYS A 50 5.47 -1.05 5.89
N ALA A 51 5.64 -0.09 6.80
CA ALA A 51 4.76 1.08 6.88
C ALA A 51 4.87 1.96 5.62
N LEU A 52 6.06 2.08 5.04
CA LEU A 52 6.27 2.78 3.78
C LEU A 52 5.58 2.03 2.64
N GLN A 53 5.73 0.71 2.56
CA GLN A 53 5.09 -0.12 1.55
C GLN A 53 3.56 -0.11 1.68
N GLU A 54 3.03 -0.15 2.89
CA GLU A 54 1.60 0.01 3.16
C GLU A 54 1.11 1.41 2.77
N ARG A 55 1.91 2.47 2.98
CA ARG A 55 1.57 3.81 2.48
C ARG A 55 1.61 3.91 0.96
N THR A 56 2.58 3.28 0.29
CA THR A 56 2.64 3.28 -1.18
C THR A 56 1.54 2.42 -1.79
N ASN A 57 1.20 1.29 -1.15
CA ASN A 57 0.12 0.41 -1.59
C ASN A 57 -1.26 1.00 -1.26
N SER A 58 -1.41 1.71 -0.14
CA SER A 58 -2.63 2.44 0.21
C SER A 58 -2.80 3.72 -0.60
N ALA A 59 -1.71 4.29 -1.15
CA ALA A 59 -1.76 5.34 -2.17
C ALA A 59 -2.08 4.80 -3.58
N HIS A 60 -2.31 3.49 -3.70
CA HIS A 60 -2.69 2.81 -4.93
C HIS A 60 -3.81 1.80 -4.68
N GLU A 61 -4.87 2.24 -4.00
CA GLU A 61 -6.18 1.91 -4.58
C GLU A 61 -6.17 2.63 -5.94
N PRO A 62 -6.08 1.93 -7.09
CA PRO A 62 -6.40 2.58 -8.33
C PRO A 62 -7.83 3.05 -8.15
N VAL A 63 -8.03 4.37 -8.02
CA VAL A 63 -9.34 4.97 -8.26
C VAL A 63 -9.77 4.31 -9.56
N PRO A 64 -10.88 3.55 -9.60
CA PRO A 64 -11.30 2.93 -10.83
C PRO A 64 -11.39 4.11 -11.79
N ILE A 65 -10.55 4.11 -12.82
CA ILE A 65 -10.69 5.09 -13.89
C ILE A 65 -11.95 4.62 -14.60
N TYR A 66 -13.10 4.96 -14.01
CA TYR A 66 -14.37 4.99 -14.68
C TYR A 66 -14.11 5.91 -15.85
N ASN A 67 -13.87 5.31 -17.01
CA ASN A 67 -13.77 6.05 -18.24
C ASN A 67 -15.17 6.62 -18.48
N GLN A 68 -15.44 7.78 -17.89
CA GLN A 68 -16.74 8.44 -17.91
C GLN A 68 -17.19 8.62 -19.37
N ASP A 69 -16.24 8.85 -20.29
CA ASP A 69 -16.52 8.89 -21.72
C ASP A 69 -17.03 7.55 -22.25
N ALA A 70 -16.49 6.41 -21.82
CA ALA A 70 -16.97 5.10 -22.24
C ALA A 70 -18.38 4.80 -21.69
N LEU A 71 -18.66 5.21 -20.45
CA LEU A 71 -19.98 5.05 -19.84
C LEU A 71 -21.02 5.95 -20.52
N ILE A 72 -20.67 7.21 -20.76
CA ILE A 72 -21.52 8.19 -21.46
C ILE A 72 -21.79 7.71 -22.89
N ARG A 73 -20.76 7.23 -23.62
CA ARG A 73 -20.93 6.68 -24.97
C ARG A 73 -21.87 5.48 -24.99
N LYS A 74 -21.78 4.59 -23.99
CA LYS A 74 -22.68 3.44 -23.86
C LYS A 74 -24.12 3.88 -23.60
N GLN A 75 -24.34 4.79 -22.65
CA GLN A 75 -25.68 5.31 -22.33
C GLN A 75 -26.31 6.02 -23.53
N ILE A 76 -25.54 6.82 -24.27
CA ILE A 76 -26.01 7.46 -25.51
C ILE A 76 -26.40 6.39 -26.55
N ALA A 77 -25.59 5.35 -26.73
CA ALA A 77 -25.90 4.28 -27.67
C ALA A 77 -27.19 3.53 -27.30
N ASP A 78 -27.38 3.20 -26.02
CA ASP A 78 -28.57 2.51 -25.52
C ASP A 78 -29.84 3.36 -25.75
N ILE A 79 -29.80 4.67 -25.45
CA ILE A 79 -30.91 5.61 -25.70
C ILE A 79 -31.23 5.69 -27.20
N LEU A 80 -30.21 5.77 -28.06
CA LEU A 80 -30.41 5.86 -29.51
C LEU A 80 -31.06 4.60 -30.09
N GLU A 81 -30.68 3.42 -29.59
CA GLU A 81 -31.30 2.15 -30.00
C GLU A 81 -32.74 2.04 -29.52
N GLU A 82 -33.03 2.48 -28.28
CA GLU A 82 -34.41 2.57 -27.78
C GLU A 82 -35.27 3.51 -28.63
N MET A 83 -34.75 4.69 -28.96
CA MET A 83 -35.44 5.67 -29.81
C MET A 83 -35.68 5.13 -31.22
N LYS A 84 -34.70 4.44 -31.83
CA LYS A 84 -34.89 3.78 -33.13
C LYS A 84 -35.97 2.70 -33.07
N SER A 85 -35.96 1.86 -32.04
CA SER A 85 -36.97 0.83 -31.83
C SER A 85 -38.38 1.41 -31.69
N ASN A 86 -38.50 2.53 -30.97
CA ASN A 86 -39.77 3.22 -30.78
C ASN A 86 -40.27 3.92 -32.06
N VAL A 87 -39.37 4.49 -32.87
CA VAL A 87 -39.71 5.11 -34.17
C VAL A 87 -40.11 4.05 -35.20
N LEU A 88 -39.45 2.89 -35.21
CA LEU A 88 -39.81 1.76 -36.08
C LEU A 88 -41.14 1.11 -35.66
N SER A 89 -41.46 1.13 -34.36
CA SER A 89 -42.73 0.61 -33.82
C SER A 89 -43.91 1.59 -33.95
N GLY A 90 -43.64 2.89 -34.14
CA GLY A 90 -44.67 3.94 -34.32
C GLY A 90 -45.17 4.11 -35.76
N GLY A 91 -44.69 3.30 -36.71
CA GLY A 91 -44.96 3.44 -38.15
C GLY A 91 -46.16 2.64 -38.69
N THR A 92 -47.14 2.27 -37.86
CA THR A 92 -48.35 1.57 -38.35
C THR A 92 -49.63 2.32 -37.99
N LEU A 93 -50.39 2.63 -39.05
CA LEU A 93 -51.79 3.11 -39.13
C LEU A 93 -52.06 4.61 -38.95
N ARG A 94 -52.25 5.30 -40.09
CA ARG A 94 -53.61 5.63 -40.57
C ARG A 94 -53.56 6.23 -41.99
N LYS A 95 -54.05 5.47 -42.98
CA LYS A 95 -54.65 6.05 -44.19
C LYS A 95 -56.14 5.71 -44.13
N ASN A 96 -56.96 6.76 -44.18
CA ASN A 96 -58.41 6.69 -44.34
C ASN A 96 -58.78 5.98 -45.63
#